data_AF-A0A7X9ABF9-F1
#
_entry.id   AF-A0A7X9ABF9-F1
#
_cell.length_a   1.000
_cell.length_b   1.000
_cell.length_c   1.000
_cell.angle_alpha   90.00
_cell.angle_beta   90.00
_cell.angle_gamma   90.00
#
_symmetry.space_group_name_H-M   'P 1'
#
loop_
_entity.id
_entity.type
_entity.pdbx_description
1 polymer ?
#
loop_
_entity_poly.entity_id
_entity_poly.type
_entity_poly.pdbx_seq_one_letter_code
_entity_poly.pdbx_strand_id
1 'polypeptide(L)'
;MYYRGCLSKGAPICHSDHKTEEQMLAELKDMAAHGVTNPTVYQEPGPYLERYFQLRQEAGMRGGPLLFLGSSTPKAAAGIVAHPKTAADIIALARKYGFTDVYFYGRDERKGDELRAQRDWYDCIHAAGGKVFVAGYTDSYEIMGDVLDLPIFAFKPDVAMGEAYHAMGHLIGSYANPQGGVEKPETYRRNYGLGLWKAGYDCACTYAYQHSFGHSWDDYDHVKFRDHEMAYPTVNGVIPTLQWEGYREGYDDLRYLATLKNLADRHQRAPGKTGELARATQLWIRRLDPDATPLDEIRGGIIKRILALREAVAAP
;
A
#
# COMPACT_ATOMS: atom_id res chain seq x y z
N MET A 1 -1.81 1.90 -1.28
CA MET A 1 -2.53 3.18 -1.39
C MET A 1 -3.42 3.17 -2.63
N TYR A 2 -4.64 3.69 -2.54
CA TYR A 2 -5.52 3.83 -3.70
C TYR A 2 -5.08 4.99 -4.59
N TYR A 3 -4.95 4.74 -5.88
CA TYR A 3 -4.63 5.73 -6.91
C TYR A 3 -5.60 5.59 -8.08
N ARG A 4 -6.35 6.66 -8.33
CA ARG A 4 -7.47 6.67 -9.27
C ARG A 4 -7.11 7.17 -10.67
N GLY A 5 -5.94 7.78 -10.81
CA GLY A 5 -5.49 8.38 -12.07
C GLY A 5 -5.48 7.39 -13.23
N CYS A 6 -6.19 7.75 -14.29
CA CYS A 6 -6.27 7.02 -15.55
C CYS A 6 -5.77 7.92 -16.69
N LEU A 7 -5.09 7.33 -17.67
CA LEU A 7 -4.63 8.05 -18.85
C LEU A 7 -5.83 8.54 -19.65
N SER A 8 -5.77 9.81 -20.06
CA SER A 8 -6.79 10.45 -20.88
C SER A 8 -6.14 11.34 -21.95
N LYS A 9 -6.84 11.55 -23.06
CA LYS A 9 -6.44 12.47 -24.13
C LYS A 9 -6.89 13.92 -23.89
N GLY A 10 -7.43 14.21 -22.71
CA GLY A 10 -7.92 15.54 -22.37
C GLY A 10 -6.80 16.55 -22.20
N ALA A 11 -7.18 17.83 -22.13
CA ALA A 11 -6.26 18.87 -21.67
C ALA A 11 -5.81 18.57 -20.23
N PRO A 12 -4.58 18.97 -19.84
CA PRO A 12 -4.14 18.82 -18.46
C PRO A 12 -5.02 19.67 -17.55
N ILE A 13 -5.74 19.00 -16.65
CA ILE A 13 -6.59 19.63 -15.64
C ILE A 13 -6.20 19.09 -14.26
N CYS A 14 -6.40 19.90 -13.22
CA CYS A 14 -6.14 19.52 -11.82
C CYS A 14 -7.28 18.62 -11.31
N HIS A 15 -7.32 17.38 -11.79
CA HIS A 15 -8.36 16.40 -11.47
C HIS A 15 -7.76 15.07 -11.03
N SER A 16 -8.38 14.38 -10.07
CA SER A 16 -7.86 13.14 -9.49
C SER A 16 -7.89 11.92 -10.44
N ASP A 17 -8.88 11.82 -11.33
CA ASP A 17 -9.07 10.63 -12.18
C ASP A 17 -8.48 10.72 -13.60
N HIS A 18 -8.28 11.91 -14.16
CA HIS A 18 -7.95 12.09 -15.58
C HIS A 18 -6.58 12.74 -15.73
N LYS A 19 -5.63 11.97 -16.28
CA LYS A 19 -4.22 12.37 -16.34
C LYS A 19 -3.71 12.36 -17.77
N THR A 20 -2.92 13.36 -18.13
CA THR A 20 -1.98 13.23 -19.25
C THR A 20 -0.84 12.29 -18.85
N GLU A 21 -0.04 11.85 -19.81
CA GLU A 21 1.16 11.05 -19.50
C GLU A 21 2.15 11.80 -18.59
N GLU A 22 2.30 13.11 -18.78
CA GLU A 22 3.17 13.96 -17.96
C GLU A 22 2.69 14.03 -16.50
N GLN A 23 1.39 14.28 -16.29
CA GLN A 23 0.79 14.32 -14.95
C GLN A 23 0.92 12.95 -14.26
N MET A 24 0.57 11.87 -14.96
CA MET A 24 0.67 10.52 -14.43
C MET A 24 2.11 10.17 -14.07
N LEU A 25 3.08 10.47 -14.93
CA LEU A 25 4.49 10.20 -14.64
C LEU A 25 4.99 10.98 -13.42
N ALA A 26 4.57 12.25 -13.27
CA ALA A 26 4.92 13.05 -12.11
C ALA A 26 4.35 12.46 -10.81
N GLU A 27 3.07 12.08 -10.80
CA GLU A 27 2.41 11.46 -9.64
C GLU A 27 2.99 10.08 -9.30
N LEU A 28 3.31 9.26 -10.31
CA LEU A 28 3.98 7.98 -10.09
C LEU A 28 5.39 8.18 -9.50
N LYS A 29 6.17 9.15 -10.00
CA LYS A 29 7.50 9.45 -9.43
C LYS A 29 7.40 9.92 -7.98
N ASP A 30 6.42 10.76 -7.68
CA ASP A 30 6.16 11.24 -6.33
C ASP A 30 5.78 10.07 -5.39
N MET A 31 4.82 9.22 -5.78
CA MET A 31 4.49 8.00 -5.04
C MET A 31 5.70 7.10 -4.81
N ALA A 32 6.53 6.86 -5.83
CA ALA A 32 7.73 6.05 -5.71
C ALA A 32 8.74 6.65 -4.72
N ALA A 33 8.94 7.98 -4.74
CA ALA A 33 9.81 8.68 -3.81
C ALA A 33 9.32 8.59 -2.35
N HIS A 34 8.01 8.41 -2.14
CA HIS A 34 7.37 8.27 -0.82
C HIS A 34 7.14 6.81 -0.39
N GLY A 35 7.76 5.85 -1.09
CA GLY A 35 7.69 4.43 -0.73
C GLY A 35 6.43 3.70 -1.21
N VAL A 36 5.59 4.33 -2.03
CA VAL A 36 4.41 3.72 -2.64
C VAL A 36 4.80 3.18 -4.03
N THR A 37 5.24 1.92 -4.08
CA THR A 37 5.71 1.26 -5.31
C THR A 37 4.63 0.43 -6.01
N ASN A 38 3.57 0.05 -5.28
CA ASN A 38 2.47 -0.77 -5.78
C ASN A 38 1.11 -0.08 -5.52
N PRO A 39 0.92 1.21 -5.90
CA PRO A 39 -0.40 1.82 -5.84
C PRO A 39 -1.37 1.07 -6.77
N THR A 40 -2.63 1.10 -6.41
CA THR A 40 -3.69 0.43 -7.17
C THR A 40 -3.80 0.98 -8.59
N VAL A 41 -4.33 0.16 -9.51
CA VAL A 41 -4.50 0.52 -10.91
C VAL A 41 -5.96 0.54 -11.28
N TYR A 42 -6.49 1.74 -11.52
CA TYR A 42 -7.87 1.97 -11.99
C TYR A 42 -7.98 1.95 -13.52
N GLN A 43 -6.85 2.06 -14.22
CA GLN A 43 -6.80 2.04 -15.68
C GLN A 43 -7.48 0.77 -16.22
N GLU A 44 -8.57 0.95 -16.96
CA GLU A 44 -9.33 -0.16 -17.53
C GLU A 44 -8.51 -0.92 -18.58
N PRO A 45 -8.78 -2.23 -18.78
CA PRO A 45 -8.24 -2.96 -19.91
C PRO A 45 -8.54 -2.26 -21.23
N GLY A 46 -7.52 -2.07 -22.06
CA GLY A 46 -7.66 -1.34 -23.31
C GLY A 46 -6.35 -0.73 -23.79
N PRO A 47 -6.41 0.23 -24.73
CA PRO A 47 -5.23 0.72 -25.44
C PRO A 47 -4.22 1.45 -24.53
N TYR A 48 -4.64 1.92 -23.36
CA TYR A 48 -3.78 2.68 -22.45
C TYR A 48 -3.15 1.85 -21.33
N LEU A 49 -3.62 0.62 -21.07
CA LEU A 49 -3.12 -0.18 -19.94
C LEU A 49 -1.63 -0.53 -20.08
N GLU A 50 -1.21 -0.92 -21.28
CA GLU A 50 0.20 -1.21 -21.53
C GLU A 50 1.07 0.06 -21.39
N ARG A 51 0.58 1.22 -21.86
CA ARG A 51 1.28 2.49 -21.68
C ARG A 51 1.37 2.90 -20.21
N TYR A 52 0.31 2.66 -19.43
CA TYR A 52 0.30 2.87 -17.99
C TYR A 52 1.40 2.05 -17.30
N PHE A 53 1.58 0.78 -17.66
CA PHE A 53 2.67 -0.06 -17.11
C PHE A 53 4.06 0.44 -17.50
N GLN A 54 4.24 0.96 -18.71
CA GLN A 54 5.50 1.58 -19.13
C GLN A 54 5.82 2.82 -18.27
N LEU A 55 4.85 3.71 -18.05
CA LEU A 55 5.03 4.90 -17.20
C LEU A 55 5.41 4.52 -15.75
N ARG A 56 4.86 3.45 -15.21
CA ARG A 56 5.27 2.91 -13.90
C ARG A 56 6.74 2.49 -13.88
N GLN A 57 7.20 1.79 -14.92
CA GLN A 57 8.61 1.39 -15.03
C GLN A 57 9.54 2.61 -15.17
N GLU A 58 9.12 3.63 -15.92
CA GLU A 58 9.81 4.92 -16.06
C GLU A 58 9.88 5.69 -14.72
N ALA A 59 8.85 5.59 -13.89
CA ALA A 59 8.81 6.15 -12.53
C ALA A 59 9.65 5.35 -11.51
N GLY A 60 10.21 4.21 -11.89
CA GLY A 60 11.00 3.34 -11.01
C GLY A 60 10.18 2.33 -10.21
N MET A 61 8.87 2.20 -10.46
CA MET A 61 8.03 1.16 -9.87
C MET A 61 8.22 -0.16 -10.62
N ARG A 62 9.24 -0.93 -10.21
CA ARG A 62 9.60 -2.20 -10.83
C ARG A 62 9.28 -3.37 -9.90
N GLY A 63 8.46 -4.30 -10.39
CA GLY A 63 8.13 -5.53 -9.68
C GLY A 63 7.03 -5.41 -8.62
N GLY A 64 6.90 -6.46 -7.81
CA GLY A 64 5.85 -6.61 -6.81
C GLY A 64 4.48 -6.95 -7.40
N PRO A 65 3.43 -7.02 -6.55
CA PRO A 65 2.08 -7.35 -6.98
C PRO A 65 1.41 -6.18 -7.70
N LEU A 66 0.60 -6.49 -8.70
CA LEU A 66 -0.34 -5.55 -9.31
C LEU A 66 -1.66 -5.59 -8.52
N LEU A 67 -2.06 -4.47 -7.93
CA LEU A 67 -3.36 -4.30 -7.29
C LEU A 67 -4.34 -3.69 -8.31
N PHE A 68 -5.09 -4.53 -9.00
CA PHE A 68 -5.88 -4.16 -10.18
C PHE A 68 -7.36 -3.95 -9.83
N LEU A 69 -7.85 -2.72 -9.95
CA LEU A 69 -9.28 -2.43 -9.88
C LEU A 69 -9.92 -2.50 -11.26
N GLY A 70 -9.26 -1.96 -12.29
CA GLY A 70 -9.58 -2.15 -13.72
C GLY A 70 -10.98 -1.73 -14.19
N SER A 71 -11.88 -1.37 -13.28
CA SER A 71 -13.17 -0.71 -13.41
C SER A 71 -13.77 -0.77 -12.00
N SER A 72 -13.70 0.29 -11.20
CA SER A 72 -14.45 0.36 -9.93
C SER A 72 -15.26 1.64 -9.89
N THR A 73 -15.93 1.96 -11.01
CA THR A 73 -17.19 2.70 -10.91
C THR A 73 -18.28 1.72 -10.47
N PRO A 74 -19.35 2.16 -9.79
CA PRO A 74 -20.36 1.30 -9.15
C PRO A 74 -21.07 0.27 -10.06
N LYS A 75 -20.80 0.28 -11.37
CA LYS A 75 -21.29 -0.71 -12.34
C LYS A 75 -20.47 -2.00 -12.42
N ALA A 76 -19.26 -2.04 -11.85
CA ALA A 76 -18.35 -3.19 -11.96
C ALA A 76 -18.70 -4.39 -11.05
N ALA A 77 -19.87 -4.33 -10.45
CA ALA A 77 -20.60 -5.48 -9.97
C ALA A 77 -21.00 -6.47 -11.10
N ALA A 78 -20.87 -6.08 -12.38
CA ALA A 78 -21.16 -6.92 -13.55
C ALA A 78 -20.21 -6.63 -14.72
N GLY A 79 -19.16 -7.44 -14.93
CA GLY A 79 -18.81 -7.82 -16.31
C GLY A 79 -17.38 -7.64 -16.84
N ILE A 80 -16.53 -6.73 -16.35
CA ILE A 80 -15.23 -6.50 -17.03
C ILE A 80 -14.18 -7.57 -16.68
N VAL A 81 -14.04 -7.93 -15.41
CA VAL A 81 -13.21 -9.08 -14.96
C VAL A 81 -14.05 -10.34 -14.70
N ALA A 82 -15.34 -10.33 -15.07
CA ALA A 82 -16.21 -11.49 -14.90
C ALA A 82 -15.88 -12.65 -15.86
N HIS A 83 -15.05 -12.41 -16.87
CA HIS A 83 -14.64 -13.44 -17.82
C HIS A 83 -13.21 -13.93 -17.48
N PRO A 84 -13.00 -15.22 -17.15
CA PRO A 84 -11.67 -15.77 -16.82
C PRO A 84 -10.60 -15.48 -17.87
N LYS A 85 -10.99 -15.44 -19.16
CA LYS A 85 -10.11 -15.03 -20.26
C LYS A 85 -9.54 -13.62 -20.08
N THR A 86 -10.36 -12.65 -19.67
CA THR A 86 -9.90 -11.27 -19.42
C THR A 86 -8.91 -11.22 -18.27
N ALA A 87 -9.15 -11.97 -17.19
CA ALA A 87 -8.21 -12.07 -16.07
C ALA A 87 -6.86 -12.68 -16.52
N ALA A 88 -6.89 -13.77 -17.29
CA ALA A 88 -5.70 -14.41 -17.82
C ALA A 88 -4.90 -13.48 -18.76
N ASP A 89 -5.58 -12.72 -19.62
CA ASP A 89 -4.94 -11.74 -20.52
C ASP A 89 -4.26 -10.61 -19.73
N ILE A 90 -4.91 -10.10 -18.68
CA ILE A 90 -4.33 -9.09 -17.78
C ILE A 90 -3.11 -9.64 -17.04
N ILE A 91 -3.19 -10.88 -16.52
CA ILE A 91 -2.07 -11.55 -15.86
C ILE A 91 -0.89 -11.73 -16.82
N ALA A 92 -1.15 -12.17 -18.05
CA ALA A 92 -0.12 -12.35 -19.07
C ALA A 92 0.57 -11.01 -19.41
N LEU A 93 -0.21 -9.93 -19.58
CA LEU A 93 0.33 -8.60 -19.79
C LEU A 93 1.14 -8.12 -18.59
N ALA A 94 0.62 -8.27 -17.36
CA ALA A 94 1.31 -7.85 -16.15
C ALA A 94 2.66 -8.57 -15.99
N ARG A 95 2.73 -9.88 -16.28
CA ARG A 95 3.97 -10.65 -16.25
C ARG A 95 5.03 -10.13 -17.23
N LYS A 96 4.63 -9.70 -18.43
CA LYS A 96 5.54 -9.06 -19.42
C LYS A 96 6.23 -7.81 -18.84
N TYR A 97 5.57 -7.11 -17.91
CA TYR A 97 6.07 -5.91 -17.25
C TYR A 97 6.72 -6.16 -15.88
N GLY A 98 6.87 -7.44 -15.49
CA GLY A 98 7.62 -7.85 -14.31
C GLY A 98 6.82 -7.90 -13.01
N PHE A 99 5.48 -7.79 -13.06
CA PHE A 99 4.65 -8.00 -11.87
C PHE A 99 4.70 -9.47 -11.41
N THR A 100 4.79 -9.69 -10.10
CA THR A 100 4.92 -11.04 -9.51
C THR A 100 3.57 -11.75 -9.44
N ASP A 101 2.53 -11.00 -9.11
CA ASP A 101 1.16 -11.45 -8.89
C ASP A 101 0.18 -10.39 -9.38
N VAL A 102 -1.07 -10.78 -9.65
CA VAL A 102 -2.15 -9.83 -9.91
C VAL A 102 -3.29 -10.10 -8.93
N TYR A 103 -3.60 -9.11 -8.12
CA TYR A 103 -4.75 -9.09 -7.23
C TYR A 103 -5.87 -8.31 -7.89
N PHE A 104 -7.04 -8.92 -8.06
CA PHE A 104 -8.23 -8.32 -8.62
C PHE A 104 -9.16 -7.84 -7.51
N TYR A 105 -9.75 -6.66 -7.69
CA TYR A 105 -10.58 -6.06 -6.65
C TYR A 105 -11.97 -6.69 -6.59
N GLY A 106 -12.35 -7.18 -5.41
CA GLY A 106 -13.70 -7.68 -5.14
C GLY A 106 -14.75 -6.56 -5.07
N ARG A 107 -16.03 -6.93 -4.87
CA ARG A 107 -17.06 -5.94 -4.56
C ARG A 107 -16.83 -5.38 -3.17
N ASP A 108 -16.70 -4.06 -3.16
CA ASP A 108 -16.33 -3.26 -2.00
C ASP A 108 -17.30 -3.43 -0.83
N GLU A 109 -16.74 -3.57 0.38
CA GLU A 109 -17.42 -3.46 1.68
C GLU A 109 -18.69 -4.31 1.83
N ARG A 110 -18.66 -5.56 1.34
CA ARG A 110 -19.75 -6.53 1.53
C ARG A 110 -19.57 -7.36 2.81
N LYS A 111 -20.70 -7.82 3.37
CA LYS A 111 -20.80 -8.63 4.60
C LYS A 111 -21.73 -9.83 4.39
N GLY A 112 -21.64 -10.82 5.27
CA GLY A 112 -22.61 -11.92 5.34
C GLY A 112 -22.86 -12.59 3.98
N ASP A 113 -24.13 -12.74 3.61
CA ASP A 113 -24.52 -13.40 2.36
C ASP A 113 -24.09 -12.63 1.10
N GLU A 114 -24.01 -11.29 1.16
CA GLU A 114 -23.50 -10.49 0.03
C GLU A 114 -22.01 -10.74 -0.23
N LEU A 115 -21.24 -10.98 0.82
CA LEU A 115 -19.84 -11.37 0.70
C LEU A 115 -19.73 -12.80 0.16
N ARG A 116 -20.50 -13.74 0.72
CA ARG A 116 -20.53 -15.15 0.29
C ARG A 116 -20.91 -15.29 -1.19
N ALA A 117 -21.81 -14.47 -1.68
CA ALA A 117 -22.25 -14.46 -3.07
C ALA A 117 -21.14 -14.12 -4.09
N GLN A 118 -19.98 -13.67 -3.63
CA GLN A 118 -18.83 -13.40 -4.50
C GLN A 118 -17.91 -14.60 -4.71
N ARG A 119 -18.12 -15.71 -4.00
CA ARG A 119 -17.19 -16.85 -3.99
C ARG A 119 -16.91 -17.42 -5.37
N ASP A 120 -17.93 -17.69 -6.16
CA ASP A 120 -17.76 -18.25 -7.51
C ASP A 120 -16.86 -17.36 -8.36
N TRP A 121 -16.93 -16.03 -8.18
CA TRP A 121 -16.04 -15.10 -8.88
C TRP A 121 -14.60 -15.17 -8.35
N TYR A 122 -14.38 -15.32 -7.04
CA TYR A 122 -13.04 -15.46 -6.44
C TYR A 122 -12.38 -16.74 -6.96
N ASP A 123 -13.12 -17.85 -6.95
CA ASP A 123 -12.67 -19.13 -7.47
C ASP A 123 -12.33 -19.05 -8.97
N CYS A 124 -13.11 -18.30 -9.76
CA CYS A 124 -12.81 -18.05 -11.18
C CYS A 124 -11.50 -17.26 -11.36
N ILE A 125 -11.22 -16.27 -10.51
CA ILE A 125 -9.98 -15.50 -10.54
C ILE A 125 -8.79 -16.39 -10.18
N HIS A 126 -8.91 -17.21 -9.14
CA HIS A 126 -7.87 -18.17 -8.75
C HIS A 126 -7.60 -19.21 -9.83
N ALA A 127 -8.65 -19.72 -10.48
CA ALA A 127 -8.53 -20.65 -11.60
C ALA A 127 -7.79 -20.04 -12.81
N ALA A 128 -7.88 -18.72 -13.00
CA ALA A 128 -7.11 -17.98 -14.00
C ALA A 128 -5.67 -17.67 -13.55
N GLY A 129 -5.29 -18.01 -12.32
CA GLY A 129 -3.98 -17.75 -11.72
C GLY A 129 -3.84 -16.34 -11.12
N GLY A 130 -4.95 -15.65 -10.89
CA GLY A 130 -5.00 -14.38 -10.15
C GLY A 130 -5.19 -14.60 -8.66
N LYS A 131 -5.20 -13.48 -7.91
CA LYS A 131 -5.52 -13.38 -6.49
C LYS A 131 -6.63 -12.33 -6.29
N VAL A 132 -7.20 -12.25 -5.10
CA VAL A 132 -8.27 -11.31 -4.78
C VAL A 132 -7.90 -10.43 -3.60
N PHE A 133 -8.20 -9.13 -3.72
CA PHE A 133 -8.08 -8.17 -2.62
C PHE A 133 -9.33 -7.29 -2.57
N VAL A 134 -9.73 -6.85 -1.38
CA VAL A 134 -10.88 -5.94 -1.25
C VAL A 134 -10.89 -5.24 0.11
N ALA A 135 -11.39 -4.01 0.17
CA ALA A 135 -11.79 -3.43 1.45
C ALA A 135 -13.05 -4.11 1.99
N GLY A 136 -13.02 -4.46 3.27
CA GLY A 136 -14.08 -5.27 3.86
C GLY A 136 -14.07 -5.20 5.38
N TYR A 137 -14.74 -6.17 5.97
CA TYR A 137 -14.95 -6.25 7.41
C TYR A 137 -14.46 -7.58 7.96
N THR A 138 -14.35 -7.68 9.28
CA THR A 138 -13.72 -8.82 9.96
C THR A 138 -14.47 -10.14 9.79
N ASP A 139 -15.77 -10.12 9.47
CA ASP A 139 -16.55 -11.32 9.14
C ASP A 139 -16.05 -12.01 7.86
N SER A 140 -15.27 -11.31 7.03
CA SER A 140 -14.62 -11.91 5.85
C SER A 140 -13.71 -13.09 6.18
N TYR A 141 -13.07 -13.10 7.36
CA TYR A 141 -12.20 -14.21 7.76
C TYR A 141 -12.99 -15.53 7.83
N GLU A 142 -14.15 -15.52 8.50
CA GLU A 142 -14.96 -16.73 8.65
C GLU A 142 -15.71 -17.13 7.37
N ILE A 143 -16.06 -16.16 6.52
CA ILE A 143 -16.89 -16.40 5.33
C ILE A 143 -16.05 -16.75 4.09
N MET A 144 -14.94 -16.02 3.90
CA MET A 144 -14.12 -16.02 2.69
C MET A 144 -12.61 -16.09 2.96
N GLY A 145 -12.16 -16.31 4.21
CA GLY A 145 -10.75 -16.23 4.57
C GLY A 145 -9.86 -17.19 3.79
N ASP A 146 -10.37 -18.35 3.39
CA ASP A 146 -9.66 -19.33 2.56
C ASP A 146 -9.39 -18.83 1.13
N VAL A 147 -10.18 -17.89 0.60
CA VAL A 147 -10.08 -17.40 -0.79
C VAL A 147 -9.82 -15.90 -0.93
N LEU A 148 -9.82 -15.13 0.16
CA LEU A 148 -9.50 -13.71 0.14
C LEU A 148 -8.01 -13.51 0.46
N ASP A 149 -7.19 -13.34 -0.59
CA ASP A 149 -5.72 -13.29 -0.47
C ASP A 149 -5.18 -12.02 0.21
N LEU A 150 -5.93 -10.92 0.15
CA LEU A 150 -5.55 -9.64 0.76
C LEU A 150 -6.80 -8.83 1.19
N PRO A 151 -7.36 -9.07 2.39
CA PRO A 151 -8.31 -8.16 3.02
C PRO A 151 -7.66 -6.80 3.35
N ILE A 152 -8.42 -5.72 3.17
CA ILE A 152 -8.05 -4.37 3.59
C ILE A 152 -9.03 -3.89 4.67
N PHE A 153 -8.56 -3.69 5.90
CA PHE A 153 -9.42 -3.32 7.04
C PHE A 153 -9.23 -1.87 7.49
N ALA A 154 -10.34 -1.24 7.86
CA ALA A 154 -10.35 0.15 8.31
C ALA A 154 -9.82 0.27 9.75
N PHE A 155 -9.27 1.44 10.06
CA PHE A 155 -8.89 1.86 11.41
C PHE A 155 -7.68 1.10 11.96
N LYS A 156 -7.57 1.05 13.30
CA LYS A 156 -6.43 0.47 14.00
C LYS A 156 -6.31 -1.03 13.64
N PRO A 157 -5.14 -1.50 13.19
CA PRO A 157 -4.87 -2.90 12.95
C PRO A 157 -5.20 -3.81 14.14
N ASP A 158 -5.80 -4.96 13.85
CA ASP A 158 -6.02 -6.04 14.82
C ASP A 158 -4.95 -7.12 14.63
N VAL A 159 -4.07 -7.28 15.62
CA VAL A 159 -2.96 -8.23 15.58
C VAL A 159 -3.45 -9.67 15.39
N ALA A 160 -4.54 -10.06 16.08
CA ALA A 160 -5.05 -11.42 15.99
C ALA A 160 -5.57 -11.71 14.58
N MET A 161 -6.16 -10.72 13.92
CA MET A 161 -6.63 -10.84 12.55
C MET A 161 -5.46 -10.98 11.56
N GLY A 162 -4.37 -10.23 11.76
CA GLY A 162 -3.17 -10.38 10.94
C GLY A 162 -2.55 -11.77 11.06
N GLU A 163 -2.39 -12.27 12.29
CA GLU A 163 -1.92 -13.64 12.55
C GLU A 163 -2.82 -14.70 11.89
N ALA A 164 -4.13 -14.50 11.94
CA ALA A 164 -5.10 -15.43 11.36
C ALA A 164 -5.02 -15.51 9.83
N TYR A 165 -4.90 -14.38 9.13
CA TYR A 165 -4.70 -14.37 7.68
C TYR A 165 -3.33 -14.91 7.27
N HIS A 166 -2.27 -14.58 8.02
CA HIS A 166 -0.93 -15.13 7.78
C HIS A 166 -0.88 -16.65 7.95
N ALA A 167 -1.63 -17.21 8.90
CA ALA A 167 -1.73 -18.66 9.08
C ALA A 167 -2.33 -19.39 7.86
N MET A 168 -3.11 -18.70 7.03
CA MET A 168 -3.65 -19.20 5.76
C MET A 168 -2.71 -18.94 4.57
N GLY A 169 -1.58 -18.26 4.77
CA GLY A 169 -0.65 -17.86 3.71
C GLY A 169 -1.06 -16.59 2.96
N HIS A 170 -2.03 -15.85 3.48
CA HIS A 170 -2.55 -14.61 2.90
C HIS A 170 -1.86 -13.38 3.48
N LEU A 171 -2.08 -12.23 2.85
CA LEU A 171 -1.61 -10.93 3.30
C LEU A 171 -2.73 -10.16 4.00
N ILE A 172 -2.40 -9.06 4.70
CA ILE A 172 -3.41 -8.17 5.28
C ILE A 172 -3.01 -6.70 5.15
N GLY A 173 -3.97 -5.83 4.81
CA GLY A 173 -3.77 -4.41 4.66
C GLY A 173 -4.65 -3.56 5.58
N SER A 174 -4.27 -2.31 5.76
CA SER A 174 -5.04 -1.32 6.53
C SER A 174 -5.27 -0.02 5.76
N TYR A 175 -6.45 0.57 5.98
CA TYR A 175 -6.84 1.89 5.45
C TYR A 175 -7.59 2.71 6.50
N ALA A 176 -7.95 3.95 6.15
CA ALA A 176 -8.77 4.83 7.00
C ALA A 176 -8.20 5.06 8.42
N ASN A 177 -6.87 5.00 8.58
CA ASN A 177 -6.20 5.21 9.86
C ASN A 177 -5.06 6.25 9.79
N PRO A 178 -5.30 7.51 9.40
CA PRO A 178 -6.57 8.08 8.94
C PRO A 178 -6.74 7.94 7.41
N GLN A 179 -7.93 8.28 6.91
CA GLN A 179 -8.21 8.45 5.48
C GLN A 179 -7.33 9.57 4.90
N GLY A 180 -7.06 9.53 3.59
CA GLY A 180 -6.26 10.56 2.89
C GLY A 180 -6.84 11.98 3.01
N GLY A 181 -5.97 12.99 2.93
CA GLY A 181 -6.37 14.41 3.01
C GLY A 181 -6.41 15.00 4.42
N VAL A 182 -6.28 14.19 5.47
CA VAL A 182 -6.25 14.70 6.85
C VAL A 182 -4.87 15.29 7.18
N GLU A 183 -4.78 16.54 7.65
CA GLU A 183 -3.51 17.24 7.90
C GLU A 183 -2.85 16.85 9.23
N LYS A 184 -2.48 15.57 9.36
CA LYS A 184 -1.87 14.99 10.58
C LYS A 184 -0.56 14.23 10.28
N PRO A 185 0.53 14.92 9.90
CA PRO A 185 1.80 14.29 9.48
C PRO A 185 2.31 13.19 10.40
N GLU A 186 2.38 13.48 11.69
CA GLU A 186 2.85 12.51 12.69
C GLU A 186 1.97 11.26 12.71
N THR A 187 0.66 11.41 12.59
CA THR A 187 -0.27 10.27 12.63
C THR A 187 -0.10 9.35 11.42
N TYR A 188 0.14 9.89 10.22
CA TYR A 188 0.45 9.04 9.05
C TYR A 188 1.80 8.34 9.22
N ARG A 189 2.80 9.06 9.72
CA ARG A 189 4.13 8.50 10.02
C ARG A 189 4.02 7.30 10.96
N ARG A 190 3.25 7.44 12.04
CA ARG A 190 3.02 6.41 13.04
C ARG A 190 2.25 5.23 12.45
N ASN A 191 1.07 5.52 11.92
CA ASN A 191 0.09 4.49 11.62
C ASN A 191 0.47 3.68 10.39
N TYR A 192 0.95 4.32 9.32
CA TYR A 192 1.34 3.64 8.08
C TYR A 192 2.82 3.22 8.02
N GLY A 193 3.61 3.59 9.03
CA GLY A 193 4.99 3.14 9.23
C GLY A 193 5.08 2.04 10.30
N LEU A 194 5.68 2.39 11.43
CA LEU A 194 5.97 1.44 12.52
C LEU A 194 4.72 0.81 13.15
N GLY A 195 3.56 1.48 13.08
CA GLY A 195 2.28 0.95 13.57
C GLY A 195 1.84 -0.32 12.84
N LEU A 196 1.78 -0.28 11.50
CA LEU A 196 1.49 -1.48 10.70
C LEU A 196 2.54 -2.57 10.91
N TRP A 197 3.83 -2.20 10.88
CA TRP A 197 4.92 -3.16 11.10
C TRP A 197 4.78 -3.88 12.43
N LYS A 198 4.49 -3.15 13.51
CA LYS A 198 4.35 -3.72 14.85
C LYS A 198 3.12 -4.62 14.95
N ALA A 199 2.05 -4.27 14.24
CA ALA A 199 0.83 -5.06 14.19
C ALA A 199 0.90 -6.28 13.24
N GLY A 200 2.00 -6.45 12.50
CA GLY A 200 2.16 -7.54 11.54
C GLY A 200 1.36 -7.36 10.25
N TYR A 201 1.03 -6.12 9.86
CA TYR A 201 0.32 -5.85 8.61
C TYR A 201 1.29 -5.67 7.43
N ASP A 202 0.88 -6.11 6.24
CA ASP A 202 1.75 -6.20 5.05
C ASP A 202 1.69 -4.95 4.17
N CYS A 203 0.57 -4.23 4.18
CA CYS A 203 0.42 -3.07 3.31
C CYS A 203 -0.42 -1.91 3.88
N ALA A 204 0.04 -0.70 3.58
CA ALA A 204 -0.73 0.52 3.74
C ALA A 204 -1.57 0.78 2.48
N CYS A 205 -2.90 0.73 2.64
CA CYS A 205 -3.87 0.88 1.57
C CYS A 205 -4.86 2.01 1.83
N THR A 206 -4.40 3.13 2.41
CA THR A 206 -5.26 4.31 2.60
C THR A 206 -5.87 4.81 1.29
N TYR A 207 -7.12 5.28 1.38
CA TYR A 207 -7.83 5.92 0.29
C TYR A 207 -7.82 7.44 0.53
N ALA A 208 -7.26 8.25 -0.37
CA ALA A 208 -6.52 7.91 -1.59
C ALA A 208 -5.31 8.84 -1.74
N TYR A 209 -4.43 8.55 -2.71
CA TYR A 209 -3.37 9.48 -3.11
C TYR A 209 -3.95 10.84 -3.51
N GLN A 210 -5.00 10.78 -4.34
CA GLN A 210 -5.82 11.91 -4.75
C GLN A 210 -7.26 11.43 -4.97
N HIS A 211 -8.23 12.18 -4.47
CA HIS A 211 -9.64 12.01 -4.80
C HIS A 211 -10.37 13.33 -4.55
N SER A 212 -10.73 13.97 -5.66
CA SER A 212 -11.54 15.17 -5.69
C SER A 212 -13.03 14.80 -5.71
N PHE A 213 -13.83 15.43 -4.85
CA PHE A 213 -15.28 15.34 -4.88
C PHE A 213 -15.91 16.37 -5.85
N GLY A 214 -15.10 17.34 -6.31
CA GLY A 214 -15.28 18.10 -7.54
C GLY A 214 -13.93 18.52 -8.13
N HIS A 215 -13.48 19.74 -7.84
CA HIS A 215 -12.19 20.30 -8.18
C HIS A 215 -11.20 20.19 -7.02
N SER A 216 -10.06 19.50 -7.23
CA SER A 216 -9.02 19.19 -6.22
C SER A 216 -8.47 20.36 -5.39
N TRP A 217 -8.81 21.61 -5.72
CA TRP A 217 -8.35 22.82 -5.04
C TRP A 217 -9.49 23.60 -4.36
N ASP A 218 -10.69 23.03 -4.29
CA ASP A 218 -11.87 23.67 -3.72
C ASP A 218 -12.57 22.75 -2.71
N ASP A 219 -12.21 22.90 -1.44
CA ASP A 219 -12.78 22.13 -0.32
C ASP A 219 -14.28 22.40 -0.07
N TYR A 220 -14.91 23.36 -0.77
CA TYR A 220 -16.31 23.73 -0.59
C TYR A 220 -17.25 23.16 -1.65
N ASP A 221 -16.73 22.40 -2.61
CA ASP A 221 -17.48 21.91 -3.76
C ASP A 221 -18.33 20.66 -3.48
N HIS A 222 -18.21 20.08 -2.28
CA HIS A 222 -18.94 18.89 -1.89
C HIS A 222 -19.59 19.02 -0.51
N VAL A 223 -20.86 18.61 -0.42
CA VAL A 223 -21.73 18.85 0.74
C VAL A 223 -21.31 18.15 2.04
N LYS A 224 -20.44 17.14 1.95
CA LYS A 224 -20.11 16.24 3.08
C LYS A 224 -18.63 16.04 3.32
N PHE A 225 -17.81 16.14 2.28
CA PHE A 225 -16.41 15.70 2.33
C PHE A 225 -15.54 16.80 1.74
N ARG A 226 -14.38 17.03 2.37
CA ARG A 226 -13.26 17.70 1.73
C ARG A 226 -12.56 16.70 0.79
N ASP A 227 -11.76 17.21 -0.12
CA ASP A 227 -10.98 16.36 -1.01
C ASP A 227 -9.97 15.52 -0.23
N HIS A 228 -9.77 14.28 -0.69
CA HIS A 228 -8.76 13.40 -0.09
C HIS A 228 -7.46 13.53 -0.88
N GLU A 229 -6.66 14.54 -0.53
CA GLU A 229 -5.41 14.85 -1.23
C GLU A 229 -4.19 14.56 -0.33
N MET A 230 -3.38 13.57 -0.71
CA MET A 230 -2.03 13.40 -0.16
C MET A 230 -1.04 14.31 -0.91
N ALA A 231 -1.24 14.52 -2.20
CA ALA A 231 -0.53 15.53 -2.97
C ALA A 231 -1.49 16.17 -3.94
N TYR A 232 -1.54 17.49 -4.00
CA TYR A 232 -2.47 18.17 -4.89
C TYR A 232 -2.03 18.06 -6.36
N PRO A 233 -2.95 17.76 -7.30
CA PRO A 233 -2.62 17.68 -8.71
C PRO A 233 -2.36 19.08 -9.29
N THR A 234 -1.37 19.17 -10.18
CA THR A 234 -1.17 20.34 -11.04
C THR A 234 -1.24 19.93 -12.51
N VAL A 235 -1.10 20.88 -13.43
CA VAL A 235 -1.14 20.60 -14.88
C VAL A 235 0.05 19.80 -15.39
N ASN A 236 1.17 19.78 -14.66
CA ASN A 236 2.42 19.13 -15.08
C ASN A 236 3.28 18.59 -13.91
N GLY A 237 2.70 18.48 -12.72
CA GLY A 237 3.43 18.10 -11.51
C GLY A 237 2.50 17.84 -10.34
N VAL A 238 3.05 17.87 -9.14
CA VAL A 238 2.34 17.64 -7.89
C VAL A 238 2.80 18.64 -6.84
N ILE A 239 1.92 18.97 -5.90
CA ILE A 239 2.25 19.76 -4.71
C ILE A 239 2.06 18.86 -3.47
N PRO A 240 3.15 18.35 -2.86
CA PRO A 240 3.08 17.53 -1.66
C PRO A 240 2.43 18.25 -0.48
N THR A 241 1.86 17.47 0.43
CA THR A 241 1.27 17.96 1.68
C THR A 241 2.11 17.54 2.88
N LEU A 242 1.88 18.18 4.04
CA LEU A 242 2.57 17.77 5.28
C LEU A 242 2.24 16.33 5.65
N GLN A 243 0.97 15.90 5.51
CA GLN A 243 0.59 14.52 5.81
C GLN A 243 1.28 13.49 4.92
N TRP A 244 1.56 13.85 3.68
CA TRP A 244 2.28 12.99 2.74
C TRP A 244 3.75 12.87 3.05
N GLU A 245 4.39 13.98 3.45
CA GLU A 245 5.74 13.93 3.99
C GLU A 245 5.80 13.11 5.28
N GLY A 246 4.79 13.22 6.15
CA GLY A 246 4.64 12.35 7.32
C GLY A 246 4.56 10.86 6.95
N TYR A 247 3.78 10.51 5.93
CA TYR A 247 3.71 9.15 5.40
C TYR A 247 5.10 8.66 4.92
N ARG A 248 5.84 9.46 4.13
CA ARG A 248 7.20 9.13 3.68
C ARG A 248 8.15 8.91 4.85
N GLU A 249 8.09 9.76 5.87
CA GLU A 249 8.91 9.61 7.08
C GLU A 249 8.64 8.26 7.78
N GLY A 250 7.41 7.76 7.72
CA GLY A 250 7.03 6.46 8.28
C GLY A 250 7.64 5.31 7.48
N TYR A 251 7.67 5.43 6.14
CA TYR A 251 8.38 4.49 5.29
C TYR A 251 9.90 4.52 5.53
N ASP A 252 10.49 5.71 5.71
CA ASP A 252 11.91 5.83 6.03
C ASP A 252 12.24 5.19 7.38
N ASP A 253 11.38 5.33 8.40
CA ASP A 253 11.52 4.62 9.68
C ASP A 253 11.62 3.09 9.47
N LEU A 254 10.80 2.53 8.58
CA LEU A 254 10.85 1.11 8.24
C LEU A 254 12.16 0.73 7.54
N ARG A 255 12.73 1.60 6.69
CA ARG A 255 14.04 1.35 6.05
C ARG A 255 15.18 1.33 7.06
N TYR A 256 15.17 2.26 8.02
CA TYR A 256 16.12 2.26 9.13
C TYR A 256 15.97 1.00 9.98
N LEU A 257 14.73 0.63 10.33
CA LEU A 257 14.45 -0.57 11.12
C LEU A 257 14.90 -1.85 10.40
N ALA A 258 14.59 -1.99 9.11
CA ALA A 258 15.02 -3.13 8.29
C ALA A 258 16.54 -3.22 8.23
N THR A 259 17.24 -2.08 8.11
CA THR A 259 18.71 -2.03 8.16
C THR A 259 19.25 -2.54 9.49
N LEU A 260 18.69 -2.08 10.61
CA LEU A 260 19.10 -2.53 11.94
C LEU A 260 18.82 -4.02 12.16
N LYS A 261 17.63 -4.48 11.77
CA LYS A 261 17.23 -5.89 11.90
C LYS A 261 18.17 -6.79 11.11
N ASN A 262 18.44 -6.46 9.85
CA ASN A 262 19.37 -7.22 9.01
C ASN A 262 20.78 -7.27 9.61
N LEU A 263 21.27 -6.16 10.15
CA LEU A 263 22.59 -6.11 10.78
C LEU A 263 22.64 -6.98 12.05
N ALA A 264 21.63 -6.89 12.91
CA ALA A 264 21.55 -7.71 14.11
C ALA A 264 21.43 -9.21 13.79
N ASP A 265 20.58 -9.57 12.82
CA ASP A 265 20.37 -10.97 12.43
C ASP A 265 21.64 -11.63 11.87
N ARG A 266 22.44 -10.89 11.09
CA ARG A 266 23.73 -11.36 10.56
C ARG A 266 24.77 -11.63 11.65
N HIS A 267 24.78 -10.82 12.71
CA HIS A 267 25.83 -10.87 13.72
C HIS A 267 25.41 -11.48 15.06
N GLN A 268 24.16 -11.95 15.22
CA GLN A 268 23.67 -12.54 16.47
C GLN A 268 24.45 -13.78 16.95
N ARG A 269 25.15 -14.48 16.04
CA ARG A 269 25.99 -15.65 16.33
C ARG A 269 27.49 -15.32 16.44
N ALA A 270 27.88 -14.06 16.28
CA ALA A 270 29.27 -13.66 16.47
C ALA A 270 29.68 -13.87 17.93
N PRO A 271 30.95 -14.22 18.21
CA PRO A 271 31.45 -14.30 19.57
C PRO A 271 31.59 -12.91 20.21
N GLY A 272 31.69 -12.89 21.54
CA GLY A 272 31.98 -11.69 22.33
C GLY A 272 30.96 -10.55 22.16
N LYS A 273 31.47 -9.32 22.30
CA LYS A 273 30.68 -8.08 22.38
C LYS A 273 29.74 -7.89 21.19
N THR A 274 30.17 -8.26 19.98
CA THR A 274 29.38 -8.09 18.75
C THR A 274 28.11 -8.93 18.78
N GLY A 275 28.22 -10.21 19.15
CA GLY A 275 27.05 -11.07 19.27
C GLY A 275 26.12 -10.67 20.41
N GLU A 276 26.69 -10.25 21.55
CA GLU A 276 25.91 -9.76 22.69
C GLU A 276 25.10 -8.52 22.32
N LEU A 277 25.72 -7.54 21.65
CA LEU A 277 25.06 -6.33 21.18
C LEU A 277 23.98 -6.64 20.14
N ALA A 278 24.20 -7.59 19.25
CA ALA A 278 23.22 -8.01 18.25
C ALA A 278 21.99 -8.66 18.90
N ARG A 279 22.18 -9.57 19.86
CA ARG A 279 21.07 -10.18 20.61
C ARG A 279 20.31 -9.17 21.46
N ALA A 280 21.02 -8.27 22.16
CA ALA A 280 20.39 -7.18 22.91
C ALA A 280 19.59 -6.24 22.01
N THR A 281 20.07 -5.98 20.80
CA THR A 281 19.36 -5.19 19.79
C THR A 281 18.09 -5.87 19.32
N GLN A 282 18.11 -7.18 19.04
CA GLN A 282 16.89 -7.92 18.68
C GLN A 282 15.85 -7.86 19.80
N LEU A 283 16.26 -8.01 21.07
CA LEU A 283 15.37 -7.87 22.21
C LEU A 283 14.78 -6.46 22.32
N TRP A 284 15.58 -5.42 22.05
CA TRP A 284 15.10 -4.05 22.03
C TRP A 284 14.09 -3.80 20.91
N ILE A 285 14.35 -4.30 19.69
CA ILE A 285 13.40 -4.20 18.56
C ILE A 285 12.05 -4.83 18.92
N ARG A 286 12.05 -6.02 19.53
CA ARG A 286 10.82 -6.71 19.94
C ARG A 286 9.98 -5.90 20.95
N ARG A 287 10.64 -5.07 21.75
CA ARG A 287 10.01 -4.21 22.78
C ARG A 287 9.62 -2.83 22.28
N LEU A 288 9.91 -2.49 21.02
CA LEU A 288 9.45 -1.22 20.45
C LEU A 288 7.92 -1.14 20.55
N ASP A 289 7.45 -0.01 21.05
CA ASP A 289 6.05 0.34 21.15
C ASP A 289 5.83 1.70 20.47
N PRO A 290 5.42 1.68 19.18
CA PRO A 290 5.10 2.88 18.43
C PRO A 290 3.83 3.58 18.89
N ASP A 291 3.07 3.10 19.88
CA ASP A 291 1.96 3.86 20.47
C ASP A 291 2.44 4.65 21.70
N ALA A 292 3.36 4.07 22.48
CA ALA A 292 3.84 4.67 23.74
C ALA A 292 5.08 5.56 23.57
N THR A 293 5.88 5.37 22.52
CA THR A 293 7.17 6.06 22.36
C THR A 293 7.11 7.12 21.26
N PRO A 294 7.70 8.32 21.45
CA PRO A 294 7.86 9.30 20.37
C PRO A 294 8.68 8.72 19.20
N LEU A 295 8.22 8.98 17.96
CA LEU A 295 8.83 8.37 16.77
C LEU A 295 10.27 8.81 16.54
N ASP A 296 10.62 10.05 16.89
CA ASP A 296 12.00 10.54 16.79
C ASP A 296 12.94 9.85 17.78
N GLU A 297 12.45 9.52 18.97
CA GLU A 297 13.21 8.73 19.94
C GLU A 297 13.42 7.30 19.44
N ILE A 298 12.40 6.69 18.84
CA ILE A 298 12.54 5.37 18.21
C ILE A 298 13.60 5.43 17.10
N ARG A 299 13.49 6.38 16.17
CA ARG A 299 14.45 6.53 15.06
C ARG A 299 15.86 6.78 15.58
N GLY A 300 16.04 7.68 16.54
CA GLY A 300 17.32 7.96 17.18
C GLY A 300 17.92 6.71 17.84
N GLY A 301 17.07 5.92 18.53
CA GLY A 301 17.44 4.63 19.09
C GLY A 301 17.89 3.62 18.03
N ILE A 302 17.18 3.53 16.89
CA ILE A 302 17.56 2.69 15.76
C ILE A 302 18.95 3.09 15.24
N ILE A 303 19.14 4.37 14.92
CA ILE A 303 20.40 4.90 14.38
C ILE A 303 21.57 4.62 15.33
N LYS A 304 21.41 4.93 16.62
CA LYS A 304 22.44 4.67 17.64
C LYS A 304 22.89 3.21 17.65
N ARG A 305 21.94 2.27 17.50
CA ARG A 305 22.23 0.83 17.48
C ARG A 305 22.87 0.37 16.17
N ILE A 306 22.47 0.94 15.03
CA ILE A 306 23.13 0.68 13.74
C ILE A 306 24.62 1.06 13.85
N LEU A 307 24.91 2.26 14.35
CA LEU A 307 26.27 2.76 14.50
C LEU A 307 27.09 1.89 15.46
N ALA A 308 26.55 1.60 16.64
CA ALA A 308 27.24 0.76 17.63
C ALA A 308 27.54 -0.66 17.11
N LEU A 309 26.62 -1.28 16.37
CA LEU A 309 26.85 -2.59 15.77
C LEU A 309 27.91 -2.53 14.67
N ARG A 310 27.88 -1.51 13.80
CA ARG A 310 28.91 -1.34 12.76
C ARG A 310 30.30 -1.15 13.36
N GLU A 311 30.42 -0.36 14.43
CA GLU A 311 31.67 -0.17 15.15
C GLU A 311 32.16 -1.47 15.78
N ALA A 312 31.29 -2.22 16.47
CA ALA A 312 31.65 -3.51 17.06
C ALA A 312 32.07 -4.57 16.03
N VAL A 313 31.47 -4.54 14.83
CA VAL A 313 31.85 -5.43 13.71
C VAL A 313 33.20 -5.05 13.12
N ALA A 314 33.55 -3.76 13.10
CA ALA A 314 34.81 -3.27 12.57
C ALA A 314 35.97 -3.33 13.58
N ALA A 315 35.67 -3.54 14.86
CA ALA A 315 36.69 -3.67 15.90
C ALA A 315 37.53 -4.95 15.69
N PRO A 316 38.86 -4.87 15.86
CA PRO A 316 39.80 -5.95 15.55
C PRO A 316 39.68 -7.18 16.45
#